data_AF-A0A2N1P3J0-F1
#
_entry.id   AF-A0A2N1P3J0-F1
#
_cell.length_a   1.000
_cell.length_b   1.000
_cell.length_c   1.000
_cell.angle_alpha   90.00
_cell.angle_beta   90.00
_cell.angle_gamma   90.00
#
_symmetry.space_group_name_H-M   'P 1'
#
loop_
_entity.id
_entity.type
_entity.pdbx_description
1 polymer ?
#
loop_
_entity_poly.entity_id
_entity_poly.type
_entity_poly.pdbx_seq_one_letter_code
_entity_poly.pdbx_strand_id
1 'polypeptide(L)'
;MLEIFRSIIGEFPVFDLVGGDPIVLVDKLIKATSSSITIAVSLTSMIGSNSRDSIYTLQQRKLDMDPNEPNWDILPLQKGTLLWYCIPETLDNLKNSKYFNKSNLFSKSFSFKIASRPFSAGVEKYAYFARDVKSKPAKEMVMKEYLKVGERNNPLEKYLEAVEVSTVAHFLSMKFNLIAERKNISKVNFLNVKLLRCSSIDVRTRYYAIEPRLNAEYKRFNVNTGVITKLRDTLEAFAHFTYEYTEGYLVVCDLQGIELIDEFLLTDPAIHCIDPLRFGGTNFGEKGISELFLANHRCNDICKKLKLCNV
;
A
#
# COMPACT_ATOMS: atom_id res chain seq x y z
N MET A 1 -21.58 -20.76 9.81
CA MET A 1 -20.28 -20.54 9.12
C MET A 1 -20.47 -19.91 7.74
N LEU A 2 -21.29 -20.50 6.86
CA LEU A 2 -21.64 -19.91 5.55
C LEU A 2 -22.34 -18.53 5.63
N GLU A 3 -23.19 -18.30 6.64
CA GLU A 3 -23.80 -16.98 6.87
C GLU A 3 -22.80 -15.92 7.34
N ILE A 4 -21.83 -16.30 8.17
CA ILE A 4 -20.73 -15.43 8.60
C ILE A 4 -19.84 -15.09 7.38
N PHE A 5 -19.58 -16.09 6.53
CA PHE A 5 -18.87 -15.87 5.26
C PHE A 5 -19.66 -14.94 4.31
N ARG A 6 -20.98 -15.13 4.15
CA ARG A 6 -21.83 -14.23 3.35
C ARG A 6 -21.84 -12.80 3.89
N SER A 7 -21.88 -12.61 5.22
CA SER A 7 -21.91 -11.28 5.80
C SER A 7 -20.57 -10.54 5.69
N ILE A 8 -19.44 -11.26 5.57
CA ILE A 8 -18.10 -10.67 5.43
C ILE A 8 -17.77 -10.37 3.95
N ILE A 9 -18.16 -11.26 3.03
CA ILE A 9 -17.78 -11.18 1.61
C ILE A 9 -18.79 -10.36 0.78
N GLY A 10 -20.02 -10.18 1.27
CA GLY A 10 -21.14 -9.63 0.50
C GLY A 10 -21.86 -10.72 -0.31
N GLU A 11 -22.56 -10.34 -1.38
CA GLU A 11 -23.06 -11.32 -2.34
C GLU A 11 -21.90 -12.15 -2.87
N PHE A 12 -22.01 -13.48 -2.80
CA PHE A 12 -21.11 -14.35 -3.53
C PHE A 12 -21.11 -13.87 -4.98
N PRO A 13 -19.94 -13.66 -5.62
CA PRO A 13 -19.92 -13.53 -7.05
C PRO A 13 -20.63 -14.78 -7.59
N VAL A 14 -21.83 -14.58 -8.15
CA VAL A 14 -22.52 -15.64 -8.87
C VAL A 14 -21.62 -15.88 -10.07
N PHE A 15 -20.82 -16.94 -9.96
CA PHE A 15 -20.01 -17.40 -11.06
C PHE A 15 -21.00 -17.95 -12.07
N ASP A 16 -21.29 -17.15 -13.09
CA ASP A 16 -22.05 -17.63 -14.23
C ASP A 16 -21.14 -18.66 -14.91
N LEU A 17 -21.38 -19.94 -14.60
CA LEU A 17 -20.61 -21.08 -15.10
C LEU A 17 -20.85 -21.32 -16.59
N VAL A 18 -21.64 -20.46 -17.23
CA VAL A 18 -22.00 -20.54 -18.64
C VAL A 18 -21.11 -19.56 -19.43
N GLY A 19 -19.98 -20.08 -19.94
CA GLY A 19 -19.27 -19.46 -21.07
C GLY A 19 -18.11 -18.50 -20.75
N GLY A 20 -17.64 -18.40 -19.51
CA GLY A 20 -16.45 -17.62 -19.16
C GLY A 20 -15.13 -18.40 -19.29
N ASP A 21 -14.03 -17.70 -19.60
CA ASP A 21 -12.67 -18.28 -19.55
C ASP A 21 -12.37 -18.82 -18.13
N PRO A 22 -12.08 -20.12 -17.97
CA PRO A 22 -11.76 -20.73 -16.68
C PRO A 22 -10.64 -20.02 -15.91
N ILE A 23 -9.66 -19.44 -16.60
CA ILE A 23 -8.53 -18.72 -15.98
C ILE A 23 -9.01 -17.43 -15.33
N VAL A 24 -9.91 -16.70 -16.01
CA VAL A 24 -10.50 -15.46 -15.48
C VAL A 24 -11.38 -15.74 -14.27
N LEU A 25 -12.10 -16.87 -14.27
CA LEU A 25 -12.89 -17.35 -13.14
C LEU A 25 -12.01 -17.67 -11.93
N VAL A 26 -10.91 -18.39 -12.13
CA VAL A 26 -9.93 -18.70 -11.07
C VAL A 26 -9.28 -17.42 -10.52
N ASP A 27 -8.88 -16.48 -11.38
CA ASP A 27 -8.30 -15.19 -10.95
C ASP A 27 -9.30 -14.37 -10.11
N LYS A 28 -10.57 -14.32 -10.52
CA LYS A 28 -11.65 -13.68 -9.74
C LYS A 28 -11.83 -14.35 -8.36
N LEU A 29 -11.82 -15.68 -8.31
CA LEU A 29 -11.95 -16.43 -7.07
C LEU A 29 -10.76 -16.18 -6.12
N ILE A 30 -9.52 -16.21 -6.64
CA ILE A 30 -8.31 -15.94 -5.86
C ILE A 30 -8.36 -14.50 -5.32
N LYS A 31 -8.65 -13.50 -6.16
CA LYS A 31 -8.78 -12.10 -5.74
C LYS A 31 -9.81 -11.93 -4.62
N ALA A 32 -10.99 -12.51 -4.78
CA ALA A 32 -12.06 -12.45 -3.78
C ALA A 32 -11.64 -13.12 -2.47
N THR A 33 -11.03 -14.31 -2.54
CA THR A 33 -10.61 -15.07 -1.35
C THR A 33 -9.45 -14.39 -0.63
N SER A 34 -8.42 -13.94 -1.34
CA SER A 34 -7.30 -13.20 -0.75
C SER A 34 -7.73 -11.86 -0.14
N SER A 35 -8.66 -11.15 -0.78
CA SER A 35 -9.27 -9.95 -0.19
C SER A 35 -10.01 -10.29 1.11
N SER A 36 -10.80 -11.36 1.10
CA SER A 36 -11.55 -11.82 2.28
C SER A 36 -10.64 -12.25 3.42
N ILE A 37 -9.55 -12.96 3.14
CA ILE A 37 -8.54 -13.36 4.13
C ILE A 37 -7.84 -12.12 4.68
N THR A 38 -7.44 -11.17 3.82
CA THR A 38 -6.81 -9.92 4.27
C THR A 38 -7.74 -9.17 5.22
N ILE A 39 -9.01 -9.02 4.85
CA ILE A 39 -10.03 -8.38 5.69
C ILE A 39 -10.18 -9.14 7.02
N ALA A 40 -10.33 -10.46 6.99
CA ALA A 40 -10.50 -11.27 8.19
C ALA A 40 -9.29 -11.17 9.13
N VAL A 41 -8.06 -11.25 8.61
CA VAL A 41 -6.83 -11.12 9.39
C VAL A 41 -6.69 -9.70 9.96
N SER A 42 -6.96 -8.66 9.18
CA SER A 42 -6.98 -7.27 9.65
C SER A 42 -8.05 -7.04 10.73
N LEU A 43 -9.23 -7.67 10.61
CA LEU A 43 -10.26 -7.61 11.65
C LEU A 43 -9.84 -8.38 12.91
N THR A 44 -9.09 -9.47 12.75
CA THR A 44 -8.61 -10.31 13.86
C THR A 44 -7.49 -9.60 14.63
N SER A 45 -6.63 -8.83 13.97
CA SER A 45 -5.65 -7.96 14.63
C SER A 45 -6.30 -6.75 15.33
N MET A 46 -7.58 -6.48 15.03
CA MET A 46 -8.40 -5.41 15.62
C MET A 46 -9.38 -5.91 16.71
N ILE A 47 -9.23 -7.13 17.24
CA ILE A 47 -10.14 -7.71 18.27
C ILE A 47 -10.04 -6.90 19.57
N GLY A 48 -10.85 -5.85 19.59
CA GLY A 48 -11.24 -4.98 20.68
C GLY A 48 -12.49 -4.17 20.34
N SER A 49 -13.09 -4.35 19.14
CA SER A 49 -14.33 -3.68 18.73
C SER A 49 -15.30 -4.68 18.07
N ASN A 50 -16.59 -4.53 18.37
CA ASN A 50 -17.64 -5.51 18.07
C ASN A 50 -17.78 -5.81 16.56
N SER A 51 -17.81 -7.10 16.22
CA SER A 51 -17.82 -7.63 14.84
C SER A 51 -19.05 -7.29 13.98
N ARG A 52 -20.13 -6.76 14.57
CA ARG A 52 -21.32 -6.33 13.82
C ARG A 52 -21.14 -4.93 13.22
N ASP A 53 -20.47 -4.01 13.92
CA ASP A 53 -20.27 -2.64 13.45
C ASP A 53 -19.37 -2.59 12.20
N SER A 54 -18.42 -3.53 12.08
CA SER A 54 -17.48 -3.59 10.96
C SER A 54 -18.14 -3.93 9.62
N ILE A 55 -19.15 -4.82 9.59
CA ILE A 55 -19.86 -5.24 8.38
C ILE A 55 -20.78 -4.14 7.85
N TYR A 56 -21.54 -3.47 8.73
CA TYR A 56 -22.37 -2.31 8.34
C TYR A 56 -21.50 -1.17 7.80
N THR A 57 -20.35 -0.93 8.42
CA THR A 57 -19.39 0.07 7.95
C THR A 57 -18.87 -0.27 6.53
N LEU A 58 -18.70 -1.55 6.20
CA LEU A 58 -18.26 -2.02 4.88
C LEU A 58 -19.34 -1.84 3.77
N GLN A 59 -20.62 -2.04 4.08
CA GLN A 59 -21.69 -1.79 3.13
C GLN A 59 -21.90 -0.29 2.90
N GLN A 60 -21.84 0.53 3.95
CA GLN A 60 -21.96 1.98 3.84
C GLN A 60 -20.80 2.60 3.04
N ARG A 61 -19.58 2.06 3.18
CA ARG A 61 -18.40 2.41 2.34
C ARG A 61 -18.71 2.36 0.84
N LYS A 62 -19.50 1.38 0.37
CA LYS A 62 -19.83 1.25 -1.06
C LYS A 62 -20.86 2.27 -1.54
N LEU A 63 -21.75 2.71 -0.68
CA LEU A 63 -22.80 3.69 -1.02
C LEU A 63 -22.25 5.13 -1.08
N ASP A 64 -21.19 5.41 -0.33
CA ASP A 64 -20.58 6.75 -0.24
C ASP A 64 -19.51 7.03 -1.32
N MET A 65 -19.21 6.05 -2.20
CA MET A 65 -18.18 6.19 -3.24
C MET A 65 -18.70 6.81 -4.55
N ASP A 66 -17.82 7.52 -5.25
CA ASP A 66 -18.03 8.01 -6.61
C ASP A 66 -16.84 7.66 -7.50
N PRO A 67 -16.97 6.66 -8.40
CA PRO A 67 -15.85 6.20 -9.23
C PRO A 67 -15.47 7.22 -10.32
N ASN A 68 -16.32 8.22 -10.58
CA ASN A 68 -16.12 9.16 -11.67
C ASN A 68 -15.19 10.30 -11.25
N GLU A 69 -14.42 10.82 -12.20
CA GLU A 69 -13.64 12.02 -11.95
C GLU A 69 -14.56 13.21 -11.66
N PRO A 70 -14.24 14.02 -10.64
CA PRO A 70 -15.04 15.18 -10.32
C PRO A 70 -14.85 16.27 -11.36
N ASN A 71 -15.85 17.15 -11.50
CA ASN A 71 -15.65 18.41 -12.19
C ASN A 71 -14.68 19.29 -11.37
N TRP A 72 -13.46 19.47 -11.86
CA TRP A 72 -12.42 20.22 -11.16
C TRP A 72 -12.73 21.71 -11.03
N ASP A 73 -13.54 22.30 -11.90
CA ASP A 73 -13.79 23.74 -11.93
C ASP A 73 -14.66 24.20 -10.75
N ILE A 74 -15.57 23.33 -10.30
CA ILE A 74 -16.47 23.61 -9.17
C ILE A 74 -15.86 23.30 -7.80
N LEU A 75 -14.75 22.54 -7.76
CA LEU A 75 -14.11 22.16 -6.50
C LEU A 75 -13.26 23.32 -5.95
N PRO A 76 -13.40 23.63 -4.64
CA PRO A 76 -12.66 24.72 -4.03
C PRO A 76 -11.16 24.41 -3.96
N LEU A 77 -10.34 25.44 -4.14
CA LEU A 77 -8.91 25.35 -3.93
C LEU A 77 -8.61 25.27 -2.43
N GLN A 78 -7.89 24.23 -2.02
CA GLN A 78 -7.45 24.03 -0.65
C GLN A 78 -5.94 24.25 -0.50
N LYS A 79 -5.51 24.52 0.75
CA LYS A 79 -4.11 24.67 1.11
C LYS A 79 -3.75 23.71 2.26
N GLY A 80 -2.52 23.25 2.24
CA GLY A 80 -1.98 22.41 3.30
C GLY A 80 -0.46 22.41 3.28
N THR A 81 0.11 21.58 4.14
CA THR A 81 1.55 21.36 4.26
C THR A 81 1.85 19.92 3.88
N LEU A 82 2.68 19.72 2.86
CA LEU A 82 3.30 18.42 2.60
C LEU A 82 4.43 18.20 3.59
N LEU A 83 4.54 16.97 4.08
CA LEU A 83 5.52 16.49 5.05
C LEU A 83 6.12 15.18 4.51
N TRP A 84 7.44 15.03 4.57
CA TRP A 84 8.12 13.82 4.13
C TRP A 84 9.48 13.66 4.82
N TYR A 85 10.01 12.43 4.85
CA TYR A 85 11.38 12.15 5.26
C TYR A 85 12.32 12.18 4.05
N CYS A 86 13.59 12.53 4.28
CA CYS A 86 14.62 12.27 3.27
C CYS A 86 14.73 10.78 3.00
N ILE A 87 15.09 10.43 1.77
CA ILE A 87 15.40 9.05 1.42
C ILE A 87 16.74 8.72 2.08
N PRO A 88 16.86 7.60 2.83
CA PRO A 88 18.13 7.15 3.39
C PRO A 88 19.20 7.00 2.30
N GLU A 89 20.47 7.21 2.65
CA GLU A 89 21.57 6.96 1.71
C GLU A 89 22.22 5.58 1.94
N THR A 90 22.20 5.12 3.19
CA THR A 90 22.84 3.91 3.69
C THR A 90 21.87 3.01 4.46
N LEU A 91 22.26 1.74 4.66
CA LEU A 91 21.53 0.80 5.50
C LEU A 91 21.47 1.24 6.96
N ASP A 92 22.54 1.84 7.49
CA ASP A 92 22.57 2.36 8.85
C ASP A 92 21.52 3.46 9.06
N ASN A 93 21.34 4.34 8.06
CA ASN A 93 20.28 5.35 8.11
C ASN A 93 18.89 4.71 8.11
N LEU A 94 18.67 3.68 7.28
CA LEU A 94 17.40 2.95 7.22
C LEU A 94 17.10 2.20 8.54
N LYS A 95 18.11 1.56 9.15
CA LYS A 95 17.99 0.78 10.39
C LYS A 95 17.85 1.68 11.64
N ASN A 96 18.30 2.93 11.57
CA ASN A 96 18.27 3.87 12.69
C ASN A 96 16.86 4.45 12.94
N SER A 97 16.23 4.08 14.05
CA SER A 97 14.92 4.58 14.46
C SER A 97 14.85 6.10 14.65
N LYS A 98 15.98 6.78 14.91
CA LYS A 98 16.03 8.25 15.01
C LYS A 98 15.98 8.94 13.66
N TYR A 99 16.28 8.24 12.56
CA TYR A 99 16.27 8.82 11.21
C TYR A 99 14.86 9.30 10.84
N PHE A 100 13.85 8.49 11.14
CA PHE A 100 12.43 8.77 10.87
C PHE A 100 11.72 9.51 12.00
N ASN A 101 12.45 10.28 12.81
CA ASN A 101 11.85 11.13 13.84
C ASN A 101 11.09 12.31 13.23
N LYS A 102 9.97 12.70 13.84
CA LYS A 102 9.19 13.90 13.50
C LYS A 102 10.04 15.17 13.32
N SER A 103 11.13 15.33 14.09
CA SER A 103 12.05 16.47 13.95
C SER A 103 12.76 16.55 12.60
N ASN A 104 12.85 15.44 11.87
CA ASN A 104 13.57 15.32 10.60
C ASN A 104 12.63 15.43 9.39
N LEU A 105 11.36 15.78 9.61
CA LEU A 105 10.39 16.00 8.54
C LEU A 105 10.71 17.28 7.78
N PHE A 106 10.85 17.14 6.46
CA PHE A 106 10.83 18.27 5.55
C PHE A 106 9.40 18.69 5.31
N SER A 107 9.19 19.99 5.09
CA SER A 107 7.86 20.53 4.84
C SER A 107 7.82 21.54 3.70
N LYS A 108 6.68 21.60 3.02
CA LYS A 108 6.41 22.53 1.93
C LYS A 108 4.93 22.87 1.87
N SER A 109 4.61 24.14 1.65
CA SER A 109 3.25 24.57 1.34
C SER A 109 2.74 23.95 0.04
N PHE A 110 1.50 23.49 0.05
CA PHE A 110 0.86 22.81 -1.06
C PHE A 110 -0.55 23.32 -1.30
N SER A 111 -0.97 23.35 -2.55
CA SER A 111 -2.30 23.84 -2.96
C SER A 111 -2.91 22.83 -3.91
N PHE A 112 -4.14 22.40 -3.63
CA PHE A 112 -4.72 21.24 -4.27
C PHE A 112 -6.24 21.36 -4.37
N LYS A 113 -6.81 20.56 -5.28
CA LYS A 113 -8.23 20.24 -5.29
C LYS A 113 -8.39 18.75 -5.00
N ILE A 114 -9.46 18.36 -4.31
CA ILE A 114 -9.77 16.97 -3.93
C ILE A 114 -11.27 16.74 -4.11
N ALA A 115 -11.65 15.54 -4.57
CA ALA A 115 -13.04 15.11 -4.65
C ALA A 115 -13.71 15.10 -3.27
N SER A 116 -15.02 15.38 -3.23
CA SER A 116 -15.81 15.32 -2.00
C SER A 116 -16.07 13.89 -1.53
N ARG A 117 -16.10 12.93 -2.46
CA ARG A 117 -16.33 11.51 -2.21
C ARG A 117 -15.13 10.67 -2.66
N PRO A 118 -14.83 9.57 -1.96
CA PRO A 118 -13.77 8.65 -2.40
C PRO A 118 -14.22 7.88 -3.65
N PHE A 119 -13.29 7.54 -4.52
CA PHE A 119 -13.55 6.71 -5.71
C PHE A 119 -13.27 5.23 -5.47
N SER A 120 -12.51 4.92 -4.42
CA SER A 120 -12.15 3.56 -4.03
C SER A 120 -11.96 3.47 -2.52
N ALA A 121 -12.16 2.27 -1.98
CA ALA A 121 -11.98 1.95 -0.58
C ALA A 121 -11.24 0.61 -0.44
N GLY A 122 -10.16 0.61 0.32
CA GLY A 122 -9.45 -0.60 0.75
C GLY A 122 -9.90 -1.04 2.15
N VAL A 123 -9.12 -1.95 2.74
CA VAL A 123 -9.37 -2.45 4.10
C VAL A 123 -9.22 -1.34 5.14
N GLU A 124 -8.21 -0.49 4.98
CA GLU A 124 -7.82 0.52 5.96
C GLU A 124 -7.99 1.98 5.50
N LYS A 125 -8.13 2.22 4.20
CA LYS A 125 -8.05 3.56 3.61
C LYS A 125 -9.12 3.80 2.55
N TYR A 126 -9.65 5.01 2.51
CA TYR A 126 -10.33 5.55 1.33
C TYR A 126 -9.32 6.19 0.38
N ALA A 127 -9.62 6.19 -0.91
CA ALA A 127 -8.86 6.88 -1.94
C ALA A 127 -9.74 7.91 -2.65
N TYR A 128 -9.24 9.13 -2.78
CA TYR A 128 -9.92 10.27 -3.39
C TYR A 128 -9.13 10.76 -4.60
N PHE A 129 -9.83 11.19 -5.64
CA PHE A 129 -9.20 11.93 -6.72
C PHE A 129 -8.71 13.28 -6.19
N ALA A 130 -7.49 13.65 -6.56
CA ALA A 130 -6.93 14.96 -6.23
C ALA A 130 -6.08 15.51 -7.39
N ARG A 131 -5.80 16.82 -7.35
CA ARG A 131 -5.00 17.50 -8.38
C ARG A 131 -4.09 18.56 -7.76
N ASP A 132 -2.81 18.54 -8.13
CA ASP A 132 -1.87 19.63 -7.87
C ASP A 132 -2.07 20.72 -8.92
N VAL A 133 -2.75 21.79 -8.52
CA VAL A 133 -3.11 22.89 -9.42
C VAL A 133 -1.96 23.88 -9.69
N LYS A 134 -0.86 23.81 -8.93
CA LYS A 134 0.29 24.72 -9.13
C LYS A 134 1.28 24.17 -10.15
N SER A 135 1.29 22.87 -10.36
CA SER A 135 2.07 22.25 -11.43
C SER A 135 1.51 22.60 -12.82
N LYS A 136 2.39 22.77 -13.82
CA LYS A 136 2.04 22.97 -15.23
C LYS A 136 2.70 21.87 -16.09
N PRO A 137 1.94 20.96 -16.72
CA PRO A 137 0.50 20.76 -16.57
C PRO A 137 0.14 20.32 -15.13
N ALA A 138 -1.13 20.47 -14.77
CA ALA A 138 -1.62 20.03 -13.47
C ALA A 138 -1.43 18.52 -13.31
N LYS A 139 -0.87 18.09 -12.18
CA LYS A 139 -0.60 16.68 -11.91
C LYS A 139 -1.78 16.04 -11.21
N GLU A 140 -2.18 14.87 -11.71
CA GLU A 140 -3.21 14.04 -11.12
C GLU A 140 -2.65 13.21 -9.97
N MET A 141 -3.36 13.24 -8.85
CA MET A 141 -2.92 12.67 -7.59
C MET A 141 -4.05 11.81 -7.02
N VAL A 142 -3.66 10.91 -6.13
CA VAL A 142 -4.58 10.20 -5.24
C VAL A 142 -4.26 10.64 -3.82
N MET A 143 -5.31 10.97 -3.06
CA MET A 143 -5.22 11.22 -1.62
C MET A 143 -5.88 10.08 -0.87
N LYS A 144 -5.17 9.49 0.09
CA LYS A 144 -5.65 8.38 0.90
C LYS A 144 -5.90 8.81 2.33
N GLU A 145 -7.10 8.55 2.84
CA GLU A 145 -7.50 8.83 4.22
C GLU A 145 -7.68 7.51 4.96
N TYR A 146 -7.08 7.36 6.14
CA TYR A 146 -7.33 6.21 7.00
C TYR A 146 -8.77 6.20 7.49
N LEU A 147 -9.35 5.01 7.52
CA LEU A 147 -10.69 4.78 8.02
C LEU A 147 -10.75 5.07 9.53
N LYS A 148 -11.82 5.76 9.90
CA LYS A 148 -12.14 6.14 11.26
C LYS A 148 -12.62 4.91 12.05
N VAL A 149 -11.85 4.45 13.03
CA VAL A 149 -12.25 3.38 13.96
C VAL A 149 -12.11 3.89 15.40
N GLY A 150 -13.24 4.05 16.10
CA GLY A 150 -13.29 4.57 17.49
C GLY A 150 -13.23 6.11 17.58
N GLU A 151 -13.30 6.71 18.77
CA GLU A 151 -13.51 8.18 18.92
C GLU A 151 -12.29 9.06 18.58
N ARG A 152 -11.07 8.50 18.42
CA ARG A 152 -9.82 9.23 18.13
C ARG A 152 -9.34 8.97 16.70
N ASN A 153 -9.88 9.75 15.77
CA ASN A 153 -10.13 9.26 14.41
C ASN A 153 -9.20 9.73 13.28
N ASN A 154 -7.98 10.21 13.58
CA ASN A 154 -7.00 10.55 12.53
C ASN A 154 -5.57 10.76 13.09
N PRO A 155 -4.94 9.76 13.74
CA PRO A 155 -3.63 9.98 14.36
C PRO A 155 -2.57 10.27 13.29
N LEU A 156 -1.89 11.41 13.43
CA LEU A 156 -0.76 11.82 12.60
C LEU A 156 0.27 10.69 12.47
N GLU A 157 0.47 9.94 13.54
CA GLU A 157 1.40 8.83 13.68
C GLU A 157 1.22 7.77 12.58
N LYS A 158 -0.03 7.36 12.29
CA LYS A 158 -0.30 6.36 11.24
C LYS A 158 0.14 6.82 9.85
N TYR A 159 0.02 8.12 9.56
CA TYR A 159 0.48 8.66 8.28
C TYR A 159 1.99 8.78 8.23
N LEU A 160 2.64 9.09 9.35
CA LEU A 160 4.10 9.12 9.42
C LEU A 160 4.69 7.72 9.24
N GLU A 161 4.08 6.70 9.85
CA GLU A 161 4.41 5.29 9.61
C GLU A 161 4.28 4.94 8.12
N ALA A 162 3.17 5.31 7.46
CA ALA A 162 2.98 5.06 6.04
C ALA A 162 4.03 5.76 5.15
N VAL A 163 4.41 6.99 5.50
CA VAL A 163 5.46 7.73 4.79
C VAL A 163 6.83 7.09 5.02
N GLU A 164 7.15 6.63 6.23
CA GLU A 164 8.37 5.87 6.53
C GLU A 164 8.42 4.58 5.70
N VAL A 165 7.37 3.76 5.73
CA VAL A 165 7.26 2.50 4.98
C VAL A 165 7.46 2.73 3.48
N SER A 166 6.78 3.73 2.91
CA SER A 166 6.95 4.10 1.50
C SER A 166 8.37 4.58 1.19
N THR A 167 8.97 5.39 2.07
CA THR A 167 10.34 5.91 1.89
C THR A 167 11.37 4.77 1.90
N VAL A 168 11.23 3.81 2.81
CA VAL A 168 12.09 2.62 2.91
C VAL A 168 11.94 1.73 1.69
N ALA A 169 10.72 1.43 1.26
CA ALA A 169 10.49 0.64 0.06
C ALA A 169 11.04 1.33 -1.19
N HIS A 170 10.88 2.66 -1.30
CA HIS A 170 11.44 3.46 -2.38
C HIS A 170 12.97 3.38 -2.40
N PHE A 171 13.64 3.56 -1.26
CA PHE A 171 15.09 3.41 -1.15
C PHE A 171 15.57 2.03 -1.61
N LEU A 172 14.94 0.95 -1.14
CA LEU A 172 15.32 -0.41 -1.50
C LEU A 172 15.09 -0.69 -2.99
N SER A 173 14.03 -0.12 -3.56
CA SER A 173 13.75 -0.18 -5.00
C SER A 173 14.84 0.51 -5.83
N MET A 174 15.36 1.65 -5.36
CA MET A 174 16.50 2.31 -6.01
C MET A 174 17.74 1.41 -5.98
N LYS A 175 18.05 0.79 -4.84
CA LYS A 175 19.20 -0.13 -4.72
C LYS A 175 19.06 -1.37 -5.60
N PHE A 176 17.86 -1.94 -5.68
CA PHE A 176 17.54 -3.03 -6.58
C PHE A 176 17.75 -2.62 -8.05
N ASN A 177 17.22 -1.46 -8.45
CA ASN A 177 17.26 -1.01 -9.84
C ASN A 177 18.68 -0.75 -10.36
N LEU A 178 19.61 -0.33 -9.50
CA LEU A 178 21.03 -0.23 -9.86
C LEU A 178 21.62 -1.56 -10.35
N ILE A 179 21.14 -2.67 -9.81
CA ILE A 179 21.56 -4.02 -10.20
C ILE A 179 20.71 -4.52 -11.37
N ALA A 180 19.41 -4.25 -11.35
CA ALA A 180 18.45 -4.69 -12.36
C ALA A 180 18.82 -4.15 -13.75
N GLU A 181 19.18 -2.86 -13.85
CA GLU A 181 19.57 -2.22 -15.10
C GLU A 181 20.80 -2.90 -15.74
N ARG A 182 21.84 -3.15 -14.94
CA ARG A 182 23.08 -3.82 -15.41
C ARG A 182 22.85 -5.26 -15.86
N LYS A 183 21.78 -5.89 -15.36
CA LYS A 183 21.46 -7.29 -15.61
C LYS A 183 20.27 -7.44 -16.56
N ASN A 184 19.73 -6.36 -17.15
CA ASN A 184 18.53 -6.43 -18.00
C ASN A 184 17.39 -7.20 -17.30
N ILE A 185 17.05 -6.77 -16.08
CA ILE A 185 15.90 -7.23 -15.29
C ILE A 185 14.91 -6.06 -15.26
N SER A 186 13.61 -6.34 -15.37
CA SER A 186 12.58 -5.31 -15.24
C SER A 186 12.74 -4.51 -13.95
N LYS A 187 12.55 -3.19 -14.02
CA LYS A 187 12.71 -2.32 -12.84
C LYS A 187 11.53 -2.49 -11.89
N VAL A 188 11.79 -2.33 -10.60
CA VAL A 188 10.76 -2.24 -9.57
C VAL A 188 10.88 -0.87 -8.95
N ASN A 189 9.84 -0.04 -9.07
CA ASN A 189 9.80 1.30 -8.50
C ASN A 189 8.67 1.39 -7.48
N PHE A 190 8.90 2.11 -6.39
CA PHE A 190 7.82 2.51 -5.47
C PHE A 190 7.52 4.00 -5.59
N LEU A 191 6.24 4.36 -5.50
CA LEU A 191 5.86 5.75 -5.29
C LEU A 191 6.42 6.25 -3.96
N ASN A 192 6.97 7.46 -3.97
CA ASN A 192 7.41 8.15 -2.78
C ASN A 192 6.23 8.97 -2.21
N VAL A 193 5.52 8.35 -1.28
CA VAL A 193 4.32 8.89 -0.63
C VAL A 193 4.71 10.02 0.31
N LYS A 194 3.89 11.08 0.32
CA LYS A 194 4.04 12.19 1.28
C LYS A 194 2.82 12.26 2.19
N LEU A 195 2.99 12.87 3.35
CA LEU A 195 1.89 13.24 4.22
C LEU A 195 1.41 14.64 3.86
N LEU A 196 0.12 14.83 3.67
CA LEU A 196 -0.52 16.12 3.54
C LEU A 196 -1.27 16.45 4.83
N ARG A 197 -0.84 17.49 5.54
CA ARG A 197 -1.58 18.11 6.64
C ARG A 197 -2.42 19.26 6.09
N CYS A 198 -3.74 19.13 6.11
CA CYS A 198 -4.65 20.18 5.64
C CYS A 198 -4.79 21.30 6.66
N SER A 199 -4.77 22.54 6.18
CA SER A 199 -5.08 23.71 6.99
C SER A 199 -6.59 23.91 6.97
N SER A 200 -7.34 23.22 7.83
CA SER A 200 -8.79 23.45 7.96
C SER A 200 -9.08 24.68 8.82
N ILE A 201 -10.15 25.38 8.49
CA ILE A 201 -10.78 26.39 9.36
C ILE A 201 -11.49 25.70 10.54
N ASP A 202 -11.91 24.44 10.37
CA ASP A 202 -12.50 23.62 11.43
C ASP A 202 -11.48 23.09 12.44
N VAL A 203 -11.95 22.89 13.67
CA VAL A 203 -11.25 22.49 14.90
C VAL A 203 -10.47 21.16 14.78
N ARG A 204 -10.61 20.39 13.68
CA ARG A 204 -9.94 19.09 13.48
C ARG A 204 -9.05 19.09 12.23
N THR A 205 -7.74 19.07 12.46
CA THR A 205 -6.74 18.84 11.42
C THR A 205 -7.00 17.52 10.67
N ARG A 206 -7.03 17.59 9.33
CA ARG A 206 -7.13 16.40 8.46
C ARG A 206 -5.77 16.06 7.84
N TYR A 207 -5.48 14.76 7.78
CA TYR A 207 -4.27 14.20 7.19
C TYR A 207 -4.64 13.30 6.01
N TYR A 208 -3.79 13.27 4.99
CA TYR A 208 -3.86 12.33 3.88
C TYR A 208 -2.47 11.82 3.52
N ALA A 209 -2.36 10.57 3.08
CA ALA A 209 -1.22 10.14 2.29
C ALA A 209 -1.47 10.56 0.84
N ILE A 210 -0.50 11.22 0.20
CA ILE A 210 -0.64 11.71 -1.17
C ILE A 210 0.41 11.08 -2.08
N GLU A 211 -0.04 10.64 -3.25
CA GLU A 211 0.77 9.98 -4.27
C GLU A 211 0.27 10.33 -5.69
N PRO A 212 1.11 10.22 -6.73
CA PRO A 212 0.66 10.34 -8.11
C PRO A 212 -0.42 9.30 -8.44
N ARG A 213 -1.38 9.68 -9.30
CA ARG A 213 -2.35 8.72 -9.81
C ARG A 213 -1.67 7.72 -10.76
N LEU A 214 -2.00 6.44 -10.58
CA LEU A 214 -1.59 5.37 -11.49
C LEU A 214 -2.63 5.21 -12.61
N ASN A 215 -2.17 5.21 -13.86
CA ASN A 215 -3.02 5.23 -15.06
C ASN A 215 -2.99 3.89 -15.82
N ALA A 216 -3.13 2.78 -15.11
CA ALA A 216 -3.22 1.44 -15.67
C ALA A 216 -3.98 0.51 -14.72
N GLU A 217 -4.22 -0.73 -15.14
CA GLU A 217 -4.87 -1.74 -14.31
C GLU A 217 -4.07 -1.96 -13.01
N TYR A 218 -4.72 -1.68 -11.88
CA TYR A 218 -4.16 -1.92 -10.56
C TYR A 218 -4.16 -3.42 -10.24
N LYS A 219 -3.02 -3.95 -9.82
CA LYS A 219 -2.79 -5.35 -9.52
C LYS A 219 -2.13 -5.48 -8.14
N ARG A 220 -2.53 -6.50 -7.39
CA ARG A 220 -1.85 -6.97 -6.19
C ARG A 220 -1.17 -8.28 -6.54
N PHE A 221 0.15 -8.36 -6.35
CA PHE A 221 0.99 -9.49 -6.78
C PHE A 221 1.25 -10.47 -5.63
N ASN A 222 1.46 -9.93 -4.44
CA ASN A 222 1.45 -10.68 -3.21
C ASN A 222 0.81 -9.84 -2.09
N VAL A 223 0.59 -10.48 -0.94
CA VAL A 223 0.04 -9.84 0.26
C VAL A 223 0.95 -10.11 1.45
N ASN A 224 0.86 -9.29 2.49
CA ASN A 224 1.68 -9.40 3.70
C ASN A 224 1.41 -10.66 4.56
N THR A 225 0.48 -11.53 4.15
CA THR A 225 0.26 -12.86 4.76
C THR A 225 0.97 -13.99 4.02
N GLY A 226 1.89 -13.67 3.09
CA GLY A 226 2.67 -14.66 2.33
C GLY A 226 1.96 -15.25 1.11
N VAL A 227 0.73 -14.82 0.81
CA VAL A 227 -0.01 -15.33 -0.36
C VAL A 227 0.42 -14.59 -1.62
N ILE A 228 0.90 -15.34 -2.62
CA ILE A 228 1.18 -14.85 -3.97
C ILE A 228 -0.12 -14.91 -4.78
N THR A 229 -0.67 -13.75 -5.11
CA THR A 229 -1.92 -13.64 -5.88
C THR A 229 -1.67 -13.62 -7.38
N LYS A 230 -0.52 -13.06 -7.81
CA LYS A 230 -0.09 -13.06 -9.21
C LYS A 230 1.43 -13.14 -9.28
N LEU A 231 1.94 -14.30 -9.69
CA LEU A 231 3.37 -14.56 -9.75
C LEU A 231 4.06 -13.68 -10.80
N ARG A 232 5.08 -12.93 -10.34
CA ARG A 232 6.04 -12.21 -11.16
C ARG A 232 7.44 -12.43 -10.58
N ASP A 233 8.29 -13.13 -11.32
CA ASP A 233 9.61 -13.54 -10.83
C ASP A 233 10.45 -12.36 -10.35
N THR A 234 10.42 -11.24 -11.07
CA THR A 234 11.12 -10.00 -10.68
C THR A 234 10.63 -9.45 -9.33
N LEU A 235 9.33 -9.55 -9.03
CA LEU A 235 8.76 -9.04 -7.78
C LEU A 235 9.10 -9.94 -6.59
N GLU A 236 9.05 -11.25 -6.79
CA GLU A 236 9.47 -12.22 -5.77
C GLU A 236 10.98 -12.11 -5.50
N ALA A 237 11.78 -11.91 -6.55
CA ALA A 237 13.21 -11.65 -6.42
C ALA A 237 13.51 -10.30 -5.78
N PHE A 238 12.66 -9.28 -6.00
CA PHE A 238 12.77 -7.99 -5.31
C PHE A 238 12.52 -8.15 -3.80
N ALA A 239 11.46 -8.85 -3.39
CA ALA A 239 11.20 -9.13 -1.97
C ALA A 239 12.40 -9.84 -1.33
N HIS A 240 12.92 -10.90 -1.96
CA HIS A 240 14.12 -11.59 -1.50
C HIS A 240 15.34 -10.67 -1.45
N PHE A 241 15.58 -9.87 -2.49
CA PHE A 241 16.65 -8.89 -2.48
C PHE A 241 16.55 -7.95 -1.27
N THR A 242 15.36 -7.50 -0.88
CA THR A 242 15.23 -6.63 0.31
C THR A 242 15.62 -7.33 1.61
N TYR A 243 15.30 -8.63 1.74
CA TYR A 243 15.74 -9.45 2.87
C TYR A 243 17.26 -9.58 2.92
N GLU A 244 17.88 -9.97 1.81
CA GLU A 244 19.32 -10.17 1.77
C GLU A 244 20.10 -8.87 1.87
N TYR A 245 19.69 -7.83 1.13
CA TYR A 245 20.33 -6.52 1.14
C TYR A 245 20.30 -5.86 2.53
N THR A 246 19.28 -6.14 3.34
CA THR A 246 19.19 -5.61 4.70
C THR A 246 19.77 -6.55 5.76
N GLU A 247 20.41 -7.65 5.34
CA GLU A 247 21.02 -8.66 6.20
C GLU A 247 20.00 -9.30 7.15
N GLY A 248 18.82 -9.61 6.61
CA GLY A 248 17.71 -10.22 7.34
C GLY A 248 16.94 -9.27 8.26
N TYR A 249 17.28 -7.98 8.27
CA TYR A 249 16.60 -6.98 9.12
C TYR A 249 15.12 -6.80 8.76
N LEU A 250 14.78 -6.79 7.46
CA LEU A 250 13.41 -6.64 7.01
C LEU A 250 13.16 -7.31 5.65
N VAL A 251 11.89 -7.47 5.28
CA VAL A 251 11.46 -7.81 3.93
C VAL A 251 10.29 -6.92 3.51
N VAL A 252 10.33 -6.41 2.28
CA VAL A 252 9.21 -5.67 1.68
C VAL A 252 8.23 -6.66 1.06
N CYS A 253 6.97 -6.54 1.43
CA CYS A 253 5.86 -7.36 0.95
C CYS A 253 4.64 -6.49 0.59
N ASP A 254 3.50 -7.13 0.33
CA ASP A 254 2.30 -6.46 -0.18
C ASP A 254 2.58 -5.66 -1.47
N LEU A 255 3.20 -6.32 -2.43
CA LEU A 255 3.61 -5.73 -3.70
C LEU A 255 2.37 -5.50 -4.57
N GLN A 256 2.00 -4.23 -4.75
CA GLN A 256 0.80 -3.82 -5.47
C GLN A 256 0.98 -2.50 -6.19
N GLY A 257 0.28 -2.32 -7.32
CA GLY A 257 0.39 -1.14 -8.18
C GLY A 257 0.10 -1.49 -9.62
N ILE A 258 0.89 -0.95 -10.55
CA ILE A 258 0.73 -1.21 -11.99
C ILE A 258 1.94 -1.91 -12.58
N GLU A 259 1.68 -2.66 -13.64
CA GLU A 259 2.67 -3.35 -14.45
C GLU A 259 2.75 -2.67 -15.82
N LEU A 260 3.95 -2.20 -16.17
CA LEU A 260 4.29 -1.61 -17.46
C LEU A 260 5.17 -2.61 -18.25
N ILE A 261 5.57 -2.24 -19.47
CA ILE A 261 6.29 -3.15 -20.39
C ILE A 261 7.59 -3.68 -19.76
N ASP A 262 8.40 -2.81 -19.16
CA ASP A 262 9.73 -3.17 -18.61
C ASP A 262 9.91 -2.77 -17.15
N GLU A 263 8.83 -2.40 -16.46
CA GLU A 263 8.90 -2.01 -15.06
C GLU A 263 7.59 -2.17 -14.31
N PHE A 264 7.71 -2.21 -12.98
CA PHE A 264 6.60 -2.16 -12.04
C PHE A 264 6.62 -0.80 -11.33
N LEU A 265 5.44 -0.19 -11.20
CA LEU A 265 5.25 1.01 -10.39
C LEU A 265 4.28 0.69 -9.26
N LEU A 266 4.85 0.51 -8.07
CA LEU A 266 4.19 -0.02 -6.88
C LEU A 266 3.88 1.07 -5.85
N THR A 267 2.92 0.83 -4.99
CA THR A 267 2.57 1.69 -3.85
C THR A 267 2.00 0.87 -2.69
N ASP A 268 1.76 1.51 -1.55
CA ASP A 268 1.24 0.90 -0.32
C ASP A 268 1.91 -0.45 0.05
N PRO A 269 3.26 -0.50 0.16
CA PRO A 269 3.91 -1.72 0.61
C PRO A 269 3.63 -1.98 2.08
N ALA A 270 3.84 -3.23 2.49
CA ALA A 270 4.04 -3.62 3.87
C ALA A 270 5.50 -4.03 4.08
N ILE A 271 5.95 -4.01 5.33
CA ILE A 271 7.30 -4.42 5.71
C ILE A 271 7.20 -5.32 6.93
N HIS A 272 7.78 -6.52 6.84
CA HIS A 272 8.09 -7.31 8.03
C HIS A 272 9.51 -6.98 8.47
N CYS A 273 9.70 -6.73 9.77
CA CYS A 273 10.97 -6.29 10.33
C CYS A 273 11.22 -7.02 11.65
N ILE A 274 12.48 -7.33 11.96
CA ILE A 274 12.84 -7.92 13.25
C ILE A 274 12.47 -7.00 14.44
N ASP A 275 12.37 -5.69 14.22
CA ASP A 275 11.82 -4.74 15.18
C ASP A 275 10.28 -4.69 15.03
N PRO A 276 9.52 -5.27 15.97
CA PRO A 276 8.06 -5.36 15.87
C PRO A 276 7.36 -4.01 16.10
N LEU A 277 8.06 -2.98 16.59
CA LEU A 277 7.48 -1.66 16.86
C LEU A 277 7.58 -0.71 15.67
N ARG A 278 8.32 -1.07 14.62
CA ARG A 278 8.42 -0.29 13.37
C ARG A 278 7.40 -0.73 12.33
N PHE A 279 7.09 0.16 11.39
CA PHE A 279 6.30 -0.11 10.18
C PHE A 279 4.81 -0.47 10.39
N GLY A 280 4.27 -0.15 11.56
CA GLY A 280 2.83 -0.19 11.82
C GLY A 280 2.22 -1.60 11.86
N GLY A 281 0.89 -1.66 11.87
CA GLY A 281 0.13 -2.89 12.15
C GLY A 281 0.22 -4.01 11.10
N THR A 282 0.85 -3.74 9.95
CA THR A 282 1.10 -4.75 8.90
C THR A 282 2.42 -5.49 9.08
N ASN A 283 3.24 -5.07 10.05
CA ASN A 283 4.49 -5.74 10.41
C ASN A 283 4.20 -6.95 11.33
N PHE A 284 4.42 -8.16 10.83
CA PHE A 284 4.28 -9.40 11.60
C PHE A 284 5.59 -9.88 12.23
N GLY A 285 6.59 -9.00 12.31
CA GLY A 285 7.84 -9.26 13.00
C GLY A 285 8.70 -10.32 12.32
N GLU A 286 9.55 -10.97 13.13
CA GLU A 286 10.35 -12.12 12.71
C GLU A 286 9.50 -13.27 12.16
N LYS A 287 8.28 -13.49 12.69
CA LYS A 287 7.36 -14.51 12.16
C LYS A 287 6.88 -14.17 10.75
N GLY A 288 6.65 -12.89 10.47
CA GLY A 288 6.35 -12.45 9.10
C GLY A 288 7.50 -12.77 8.15
N ILE A 289 8.74 -12.60 8.59
CA ILE A 289 9.92 -12.94 7.80
C ILE A 289 10.02 -14.47 7.62
N SER A 290 9.99 -15.25 8.70
CA SER A 290 10.25 -16.69 8.66
C SER A 290 9.09 -17.51 8.10
N GLU A 291 7.87 -17.30 8.61
CA GLU A 291 6.71 -18.14 8.33
C GLU A 291 5.94 -17.67 7.09
N LEU A 292 5.93 -16.37 6.79
CA LEU A 292 5.12 -15.82 5.69
C LEU A 292 5.95 -15.55 4.45
N PHE A 293 7.20 -15.10 4.59
CA PHE A 293 8.09 -14.88 3.45
C PHE A 293 8.99 -16.11 3.17
N LEU A 294 9.94 -16.44 4.06
CA LEU A 294 10.96 -17.46 3.78
C LEU A 294 10.37 -18.85 3.53
N ALA A 295 9.38 -19.28 4.31
CA ALA A 295 8.74 -20.58 4.10
C ALA A 295 8.04 -20.72 2.74
N ASN A 296 7.54 -19.61 2.19
CA ASN A 296 6.74 -19.59 0.96
C ASN A 296 7.54 -19.17 -0.28
N HIS A 297 8.67 -18.48 -0.11
CA HIS A 297 9.51 -18.07 -1.22
C HIS A 297 10.14 -19.27 -1.92
N ARG A 298 10.29 -19.19 -3.23
CA ARG A 298 11.07 -20.13 -4.04
C ARG A 298 11.95 -19.33 -4.97
N CYS A 299 13.26 -19.47 -4.81
CA CYS A 299 14.23 -18.81 -5.68
C CYS A 299 13.95 -19.12 -7.16
N ASN A 300 13.82 -18.06 -7.94
CA ASN A 300 13.64 -18.13 -9.39
C ASN A 300 14.93 -17.71 -10.11
N ASP A 301 14.89 -17.67 -11.45
CA ASP A 301 16.07 -17.34 -12.25
C ASP A 301 16.54 -15.89 -12.07
N ILE A 302 15.64 -14.98 -11.68
CA ILE A 302 16.02 -13.61 -11.31
C ILE A 302 16.78 -13.60 -9.98
N CYS A 303 16.36 -14.37 -8.97
CA CYS A 303 17.12 -14.53 -7.71
C CYS A 303 18.56 -15.03 -8.00
N LYS A 304 18.69 -16.05 -8.86
CA LYS A 304 20.00 -16.58 -9.30
C LYS A 304 20.81 -15.53 -10.05
N LYS A 305 20.18 -14.77 -10.95
CA LYS A 305 20.82 -13.70 -11.72
C LYS A 305 21.35 -12.58 -10.83
N LEU A 306 20.61 -12.27 -9.75
CA LEU A 306 21.01 -11.33 -8.70
C LEU A 306 22.08 -11.89 -7.76
N LYS A 307 22.35 -13.21 -7.82
CA LYS A 307 23.27 -13.95 -6.93
C LYS A 307 22.83 -13.94 -5.46
N LEU A 308 21.52 -13.98 -5.22
CA LEU A 308 20.98 -14.13 -3.88
C LEU A 308 21.25 -15.54 -3.34
N CYS A 309 21.39 -15.64 -2.03
CA CYS A 309 21.44 -16.91 -1.30
C CYS A 309 20.19 -17.73 -1.61
N ASN A 310 20.32 -19.06 -1.66
CA ASN A 310 19.14 -19.89 -1.86
C ASN A 310 18.37 -20.01 -0.54
N VAL A 311 17.09 -19.65 -0.55
CA VAL A 311 16.16 -19.76 0.60
C VAL A 311 14.89 -20.50 0.20
#